data_AF-A0A0U5EY34-F1
#
_entry.id   AF-A0A0U5EY34-F1
#
_cell.length_a   1.000
_cell.length_b   1.000
_cell.length_c   1.000
_cell.angle_alpha   90.00
_cell.angle_beta   90.00
_cell.angle_gamma   90.00
#
_symmetry.space_group_name_H-M   'P 1'
#
loop_
_entity.id
_entity.type
_entity.pdbx_description
1 polymer ?
#
loop_
_entity_poly.entity_id
_entity_poly.type
_entity_poly.pdbx_seq_one_letter_code
_entity_poly.pdbx_strand_id
1 'polypeptide(L)'
;MTNRLKKIFAVVIPASAVLAAGTAWFVTRLPASSFEKTGSQGEPSAQLVARGEYVSRLTDCVACHSVPGGAAYTGGLKMVTPMGAIFATNITPDRETGIGAYTLTDFDKTGKARSPGR
;
A
#
# COMPACT_ATOMS: atom_id res chain seq x y z
N MET A 1 -10.42 39.27 34.17
CA MET A 1 -9.61 38.09 33.79
C MET A 1 -8.30 38.10 34.59
N THR A 2 -8.07 37.14 35.49
CA THR A 2 -6.88 37.14 36.38
C THR A 2 -5.60 36.81 35.60
N ASN A 3 -4.44 37.31 36.07
CA ASN A 3 -3.15 37.11 35.39
C ASN A 3 -2.75 35.63 35.27
N ARG A 4 -3.27 34.77 36.16
CA ARG A 4 -3.13 33.31 36.07
C ARG A 4 -3.89 32.72 34.89
N LEU A 5 -5.10 33.19 34.62
CA LEU A 5 -5.91 32.71 33.50
C LEU A 5 -5.25 33.04 32.15
N LYS A 6 -4.66 34.23 32.01
CA LYS A 6 -3.88 34.63 30.82
C LYS A 6 -2.67 33.72 30.58
N LYS A 7 -1.93 33.36 31.64
CA LYS A 7 -0.78 32.45 31.56
C LYS A 7 -1.18 31.02 31.18
N ILE A 8 -2.31 30.54 31.70
CA ILE A 8 -2.85 29.21 31.36
C ILE A 8 -3.21 29.16 29.87
N PHE A 9 -3.96 30.15 29.35
CA PHE A 9 -4.30 30.18 27.92
C PHE A 9 -3.07 30.31 27.01
N ALA A 10 -2.06 31.09 27.42
CA ALA A 10 -0.82 31.26 26.67
C ALA A 10 0.01 29.97 26.52
N VAL A 11 -0.19 28.96 27.37
CA VAL A 11 0.53 27.67 27.33
C VAL A 11 -0.33 26.55 26.79
N VAL A 12 -1.60 26.46 27.21
CA VAL A 12 -2.47 25.33 26.86
C VAL A 12 -2.89 25.36 25.39
N ILE A 13 -3.16 26.53 24.82
CA ILE A 13 -3.58 26.68 23.41
C ILE A 13 -2.47 26.24 22.44
N PRO A 14 -1.20 26.69 22.55
CA PRO A 14 -0.16 26.21 21.66
C PRO A 14 0.17 24.73 21.89
N ALA A 15 0.13 24.25 23.14
CA ALA A 15 0.37 22.84 23.43
C ALA A 15 -0.69 21.92 22.79
N SER A 16 -1.97 22.30 22.86
CA SER A 16 -3.05 21.54 22.22
C SER A 16 -2.96 21.59 20.70
N ALA A 17 -2.58 22.73 20.13
CA ALA A 17 -2.36 22.87 18.68
C ALA A 17 -1.21 21.97 18.18
N VAL A 18 -0.09 21.90 18.91
CA VAL A 18 1.03 21.01 18.57
C VAL A 18 0.62 19.54 18.68
N LEU A 19 -0.13 19.18 19.73
CA LEU A 19 -0.61 17.81 19.91
C LEU A 19 -1.55 17.40 18.77
N ALA A 20 -2.50 18.27 18.41
CA ALA A 20 -3.42 18.04 17.29
C ALA A 20 -2.69 17.94 15.95
N ALA A 21 -1.67 18.78 15.70
CA ALA A 21 -0.85 18.69 14.50
C ALA A 21 -0.04 17.39 14.46
N GLY A 22 0.53 16.97 15.61
CA GLY A 22 1.29 15.73 15.72
C GLY A 22 0.44 14.48 15.48
N THR A 23 -0.78 14.43 16.03
CA THR A 23 -1.71 13.31 15.78
C THR A 23 -2.20 13.31 14.34
N ALA A 24 -2.55 14.47 13.77
CA ALA A 24 -2.94 14.59 12.38
C ALA A 24 -1.85 14.09 11.43
N TRP A 25 -0.60 14.47 11.66
CA TRP A 25 0.54 13.97 10.88
C TRP A 25 0.73 12.45 11.04
N PHE A 26 0.65 11.93 12.27
CA PHE A 26 0.85 10.51 12.53
C PHE A 26 -0.21 9.64 11.85
N VAL A 27 -1.47 10.09 11.83
CA VAL A 27 -2.58 9.35 11.24
C VAL A 27 -2.61 9.45 9.70
N THR A 28 -2.11 10.55 9.13
CA THR A 28 -2.17 10.79 7.68
C THR A 28 -0.88 10.47 6.92
N ARG A 29 0.25 10.26 7.61
CA ARG A 29 1.52 9.92 6.94
C ARG A 29 1.45 8.55 6.26
N LEU A 30 1.91 8.48 5.02
CA LEU A 30 2.15 7.19 4.37
C LEU A 30 3.44 6.57 4.94
N PRO A 31 3.42 5.29 5.37
CA PRO A 31 4.64 4.62 5.83
C PRO A 31 5.65 4.52 4.68
N ALA A 32 6.93 4.77 4.99
CA ALA A 32 8.02 4.57 4.04
C ALA A 32 8.10 3.08 3.60
N SER A 33 8.57 2.84 2.38
CA SER A 33 8.82 1.47 1.94
C SER A 33 10.05 0.91 2.65
N SER A 34 10.03 -0.39 2.95
CA SER A 34 11.25 -1.08 3.42
C SER A 34 12.30 -1.18 2.31
N PHE A 35 11.91 -0.92 1.06
CA PHE A 35 12.75 -1.04 -0.13
C PHE A 35 13.15 0.30 -0.73
N GLU A 36 12.95 1.42 -0.03
CA GLU A 36 13.28 2.76 -0.53
C GLU A 36 14.76 2.89 -1.00
N LYS A 37 15.67 2.14 -0.35
CA LYS A 37 17.10 2.09 -0.69
C LYS A 37 17.47 0.96 -1.66
N THR A 38 16.52 0.07 -1.97
CA THR A 38 16.71 -0.96 -2.97
C THR A 38 16.46 -0.31 -4.33
N GLY A 39 17.52 0.17 -4.97
CA GLY A 39 17.44 0.78 -6.29
C GLY A 39 16.89 -0.20 -7.34
N SER A 40 16.65 0.33 -8.54
CA SER A 40 16.30 -0.48 -9.72
C SER A 40 17.35 -1.57 -9.90
N GLN A 41 16.96 -2.82 -9.64
CA GLN A 41 17.78 -3.97 -9.99
C GLN A 41 17.64 -4.14 -11.51
N GLY A 42 18.73 -4.46 -12.20
CA GLY A 42 18.67 -4.82 -13.62
C GLY A 42 17.71 -6.01 -13.86
N GLU A 43 17.58 -6.43 -15.12
CA GLU A 43 16.69 -7.54 -15.48
C GLU A 43 16.88 -8.76 -14.55
N PRO A 44 15.79 -9.31 -13.99
CA PRO A 44 15.88 -10.37 -13.00
C PRO A 44 16.45 -11.64 -13.64
N SER A 45 17.30 -12.35 -12.89
CA SER A 45 17.80 -13.65 -13.35
C SER A 45 16.66 -14.66 -13.46
N ALA A 46 16.78 -15.63 -14.37
CA ALA A 46 15.78 -16.70 -14.51
C ALA A 46 15.53 -17.45 -13.19
N GLN A 47 16.57 -17.63 -12.38
CA GLN A 47 16.44 -18.26 -11.06
C GLN A 47 15.62 -17.39 -10.08
N LEU A 48 15.79 -16.07 -10.12
CA LEU A 48 15.00 -15.15 -9.31
C LEU A 48 13.54 -15.15 -9.75
N VAL A 49 13.27 -15.18 -11.06
CA VAL A 49 11.93 -15.30 -11.62
C VAL A 49 11.25 -16.60 -11.18
N ALA A 50 11.93 -17.74 -11.30
CA ALA A 50 11.41 -19.04 -10.87
C ALA A 50 11.10 -19.07 -9.36
N ARG A 51 11.96 -18.45 -8.54
CA ARG A 51 11.70 -18.30 -7.10
C ARG A 51 10.49 -17.41 -6.83
N GLY A 52 10.35 -16.31 -7.56
CA GLY A 52 9.20 -15.41 -7.46
C GLY A 52 7.89 -16.12 -7.80
N GLU A 53 7.87 -16.91 -8.87
CA GLU A 53 6.73 -17.75 -9.23
C GLU A 53 6.40 -18.77 -8.14
N TYR A 54 7.40 -19.44 -7.59
CA TYR A 54 7.19 -20.38 -6.49
C TYR A 54 6.54 -19.70 -5.28
N VAL A 55 7.05 -18.54 -4.87
CA VAL A 55 6.50 -17.78 -3.73
C VAL A 55 5.09 -17.25 -4.03
N SER A 56 4.81 -16.79 -5.25
CA SER A 56 3.49 -16.28 -5.62
C SER A 56 2.43 -17.38 -5.57
N ARG A 57 2.78 -18.61 -5.95
CA ARG A 57 1.90 -19.78 -5.83
C ARG A 57 1.70 -20.20 -4.38
N LEU A 58 2.76 -20.23 -3.56
CA LEU A 58 2.66 -20.54 -2.14
C LEU A 58 1.80 -19.54 -1.35
N THR A 59 1.79 -18.28 -1.79
CA THR A 59 1.02 -17.19 -1.16
C THR A 59 -0.39 -17.07 -1.78
N ASP A 60 -0.76 -18.01 -2.64
CA ASP A 60 -2.07 -18.10 -3.28
C ASP A 60 -2.51 -16.85 -4.08
N CYS A 61 -1.55 -16.12 -4.65
CA CYS A 61 -1.86 -14.93 -5.47
C CYS A 61 -2.76 -15.29 -6.66
N VAL A 62 -2.59 -16.50 -7.20
CA VAL A 62 -3.32 -16.99 -8.38
C VAL A 62 -4.81 -17.15 -8.13
N ALA A 63 -5.23 -17.49 -6.90
CA ALA A 63 -6.64 -17.70 -6.57
C ALA A 63 -7.46 -16.41 -6.69
N CYS A 64 -6.89 -15.28 -6.27
CA CYS A 64 -7.55 -13.99 -6.36
C CYS A 64 -7.30 -13.30 -7.70
N HIS A 65 -6.10 -13.42 -8.27
CA HIS A 65 -5.71 -12.69 -9.48
C HIS A 65 -5.91 -13.48 -10.78
N SER A 66 -6.79 -14.48 -10.80
CA SER A 66 -7.14 -15.20 -12.03
C SER A 66 -8.65 -15.42 -12.12
N VAL A 67 -9.14 -15.65 -13.33
CA VAL A 67 -10.54 -16.02 -13.58
C VAL A 67 -10.61 -17.30 -14.42
N PRO A 68 -11.66 -18.12 -14.28
CA PRO A 68 -11.85 -19.31 -15.12
C PRO A 68 -11.82 -18.94 -16.61
N GLY A 69 -11.00 -19.65 -17.38
CA GLY A 69 -10.82 -19.39 -18.83
C GLY A 69 -9.91 -18.20 -19.17
N GLY A 70 -9.41 -17.45 -18.18
CA GLY A 70 -8.43 -16.39 -18.36
C GLY A 70 -6.99 -16.88 -18.16
N ALA A 71 -6.03 -16.04 -18.54
CA ALA A 71 -4.63 -16.28 -18.23
C ALA A 71 -4.39 -16.09 -16.71
N ALA A 72 -3.40 -16.80 -16.16
CA ALA A 72 -3.05 -16.64 -14.75
C ALA A 72 -2.60 -15.20 -14.46
N TYR A 73 -2.94 -14.69 -13.27
CA TYR A 73 -2.51 -13.38 -12.76
C TYR A 73 -3.08 -12.15 -13.46
N THR A 74 -3.97 -12.29 -14.45
CA THR A 74 -4.55 -11.15 -15.18
C THR A 74 -5.61 -10.36 -14.40
N GLY A 75 -5.99 -10.84 -13.22
CA GLY A 75 -7.04 -10.24 -12.40
C GLY A 75 -8.44 -10.48 -12.94
N GLY A 76 -9.37 -9.60 -12.57
CA GLY A 76 -10.77 -9.62 -13.01
C GLY A 76 -11.71 -10.42 -12.10
N LEU A 77 -11.21 -11.11 -11.07
CA LEU A 77 -12.07 -11.83 -10.15
C LEU A 77 -12.97 -10.86 -9.38
N LYS A 78 -14.28 -11.05 -9.52
CA LYS A 78 -15.29 -10.28 -8.79
C LYS A 78 -15.48 -10.83 -7.39
N MET A 79 -15.21 -10.02 -6.38
CA MET A 79 -15.47 -10.32 -4.98
C MET A 79 -16.57 -9.40 -4.45
N VAL A 80 -17.63 -9.98 -3.89
CA VAL A 80 -18.75 -9.21 -3.35
C VAL A 80 -18.47 -8.85 -1.90
N THR A 81 -18.53 -7.55 -1.59
CA THR A 81 -18.39 -7.02 -0.23
C THR A 81 -19.64 -6.24 0.16
N PRO A 82 -19.88 -5.96 1.46
CA PRO A 82 -20.98 -5.08 1.89
C PRO A 82 -20.92 -3.67 1.29
N MET A 83 -19.76 -3.22 0.82
CA MET A 83 -19.56 -1.90 0.21
C MET A 83 -19.73 -1.91 -1.32
N GLY A 84 -20.00 -3.07 -1.92
CA GLY A 84 -20.06 -3.27 -3.37
C GLY A 84 -19.11 -4.35 -3.86
N ALA A 85 -19.11 -4.58 -5.17
CA ALA A 85 -18.18 -5.51 -5.80
C ALA A 85 -16.79 -4.85 -5.94
N ILE A 86 -15.75 -5.59 -5.56
CA ILE A 86 -14.35 -5.27 -5.87
C ILE A 86 -13.84 -6.28 -6.88
N PHE A 87 -12.86 -5.86 -7.70
CA PHE A 87 -12.27 -6.70 -8.73
C PHE A 87 -10.77 -6.80 -8.48
N ALA A 88 -10.23 -8.02 -8.55
CA ALA A 88 -8.79 -8.22 -8.48
C ALA A 88 -8.09 -7.54 -9.66
N THR A 89 -6.94 -6.94 -9.41
CA THR A 89 -6.15 -6.23 -10.43
C THR A 89 -5.30 -7.19 -11.27
N ASN A 90 -4.83 -6.71 -12.42
CA ASN A 90 -3.82 -7.44 -13.21
C ASN A 90 -2.43 -7.31 -12.54
N ILE A 91 -1.81 -8.44 -12.20
CA ILE A 91 -0.47 -8.50 -11.59
C ILE A 91 0.52 -9.29 -12.45
N THR A 92 0.24 -9.45 -13.75
CA THR A 92 1.21 -10.03 -14.69
C THR A 92 2.47 -9.16 -14.80
N PRO A 93 3.61 -9.72 -15.25
CA PRO A 93 4.83 -8.96 -15.53
C PRO A 93 4.72 -8.08 -16.79
N ASP A 94 3.53 -7.97 -17.40
CA ASP A 94 3.31 -7.10 -18.54
C ASP A 94 3.53 -5.63 -18.16
N ARG A 95 4.23 -4.88 -19.01
CA ARG A 95 4.62 -3.49 -18.72
C ARG A 95 3.51 -2.48 -18.95
N GLU A 96 2.54 -2.78 -19.81
CA GLU A 96 1.49 -1.84 -20.21
C GLU A 96 0.23 -2.03 -19.36
N THR A 97 -0.15 -3.27 -19.11
CA THR A 97 -1.42 -3.66 -18.49
C THR A 97 -1.25 -4.29 -17.11
N GLY A 98 -0.03 -4.72 -16.76
CA GLY A 98 0.31 -5.38 -15.50
C GLY A 98 1.21 -4.53 -14.60
N ILE A 99 1.99 -5.21 -13.75
CA ILE A 99 2.94 -4.59 -12.82
C ILE A 99 4.39 -4.62 -13.33
N GLY A 100 4.63 -4.89 -14.60
CA GLY A 100 5.98 -5.05 -15.17
C GLY A 100 6.87 -3.82 -15.09
N ALA A 101 6.30 -2.64 -14.83
CA ALA A 101 7.03 -1.39 -14.62
C ALA A 101 7.21 -1.04 -13.13
N TYR A 102 6.67 -1.83 -12.20
CA TYR A 102 6.72 -1.52 -10.77
C TYR A 102 8.14 -1.72 -10.24
N THR A 103 8.61 -0.74 -9.47
CA THR A 103 9.77 -0.96 -8.61
C THR A 103 9.35 -1.81 -7.40
N LEU A 104 10.33 -2.37 -6.69
CA LEU A 104 10.04 -3.09 -5.44
C LEU A 104 9.38 -2.17 -4.40
N THR A 105 9.72 -0.89 -4.40
CA THR A 105 9.07 0.15 -3.59
C THR A 105 7.60 0.34 -3.97
N ASP A 106 7.26 0.32 -5.27
CA ASP A 106 5.88 0.46 -5.72
C ASP A 106 5.05 -0.77 -5.33
N PHE A 107 5.58 -1.96 -5.55
CA PHE A 107 4.95 -3.22 -5.12
C PHE A 107 4.72 -3.27 -3.60
N ASP A 108 5.68 -2.78 -2.82
CA ASP A 108 5.59 -2.74 -1.37
C ASP A 108 4.54 -1.73 -0.86
N LYS A 109 4.34 -0.64 -1.60
CA LYS A 109 3.29 0.35 -1.32
C LYS A 109 1.89 -0.18 -1.64
N THR A 110 1.72 -1.01 -2.68
CA THR A 110 0.40 -1.60 -2.99
C THR A 110 -0.11 -2.53 -1.90
N GLY A 111 0.77 -3.34 -1.31
CA GLY A 111 0.41 -4.20 -0.17
C GLY A 111 0.17 -3.42 1.14
N LYS A 112 0.70 -2.20 1.23
CA LYS A 112 0.59 -1.31 2.39
C LYS A 112 -0.53 -0.29 2.31
N ALA A 113 -1.29 -0.26 1.20
CA ALA A 113 -2.39 0.69 1.02
C ALA A 113 -3.39 0.53 2.18
N ARG A 114 -3.22 1.37 3.20
CA ARG A 114 -4.15 1.49 4.31
C ARG A 114 -5.45 1.96 3.67
N SER A 115 -6.48 1.11 3.63
CA SER A 115 -7.84 1.58 3.36
C SER A 115 -8.06 2.80 4.26
N PRO A 116 -8.14 4.02 3.70
CA PRO A 116 -8.56 5.16 4.48
C PRO A 116 -9.99 4.81 4.86
N GLY A 117 -10.21 4.50 6.14
CA GLY A 117 -11.55 4.31 6.66
C GLY A 117 -12.36 5.53 6.25
N ARG A 118 -13.42 5.30 5.47
CA ARG A 118 -14.63 6.08 5.65
C ARG A 118 -15.18 5.77 7.04
#